data_AF-A0A919RR78-F1
#
_entry.id   AF-A0A919RR78-F1
#
_cell.length_a   1.000
_cell.length_b   1.000
_cell.length_c   1.000
_cell.angle_alpha   90.00
_cell.angle_beta   90.00
_cell.angle_gamma   90.00
#
_symmetry.space_group_name_H-M   'P 1'
#
loop_
_entity.id
_entity.type
_entity.pdbx_description
1 polymer ?
#
loop_
_entity_poly.entity_id
_entity_poly.type
_entity_poly.pdbx_seq_one_letter_code
_entity_poly.pdbx_strand_id
1 'polypeptide(L)'
;MSEMPPVVDGTSPSPDSPPSTAADPITLALGHLTAELKREHDRAAHREAIIDRLHADNRELRHGLLQEALTPVRAGLYRLYDMASREAARLAGEGGELAHMRVLLSAIADEVAEVLARTGAERLETAPGEPFDPARHRAVARDAGPGGHVTAVHAEGFRLGDRVLRKTEVTIGTAPMTPEIPPGAEQGAPGETTNGGDRKPPREATHGAGREPAHEPARGGDRAAAGESAHGGERGTAGEAPAPHETEG
;
A
#
# COMPACT_ATOMS: atom_id res chain seq x y z
N MET A 1 6.45 43.76 98.04
CA MET A 1 6.07 42.36 97.78
C MET A 1 4.67 42.41 97.22
N SER A 2 4.54 42.33 95.89
CA SER A 2 4.04 41.15 95.15
C SER A 2 2.51 41.01 95.30
N GLU A 3 1.68 40.85 94.28
CA GLU A 3 1.89 40.58 92.86
C GLU A 3 0.55 40.77 92.12
N MET A 4 0.59 40.74 90.78
CA MET A 4 -0.51 40.82 89.82
C MET A 4 -1.28 39.46 89.69
N PRO A 5 -2.33 39.31 88.83
CA PRO A 5 -3.49 38.39 88.95
C PRO A 5 -3.21 37.06 88.17
N PRO A 6 -4.12 36.16 87.71
CA PRO A 6 -5.56 36.22 87.36
C PRO A 6 -6.35 34.96 87.83
N VAL A 7 -7.57 34.66 87.39
CA VAL A 7 -7.88 33.81 86.22
C VAL A 7 -9.39 33.88 85.97
N VAL A 8 -9.74 34.06 84.69
CA VAL A 8 -11.09 33.85 84.17
C VAL A 8 -11.25 32.34 83.98
N ASP A 9 -12.18 31.71 84.69
CA ASP A 9 -12.74 30.42 84.25
C ASP A 9 -14.00 30.79 83.46
N GLY A 10 -14.05 30.63 82.16
CA GLY A 10 -13.80 29.35 81.51
C GLY A 10 -15.11 28.59 81.38
N THR A 11 -16.20 29.24 80.94
CA THR A 11 -17.34 28.52 80.35
C THR A 11 -16.84 27.83 79.11
N SER A 12 -16.42 26.59 79.29
CA SER A 12 -16.11 25.66 78.22
C SER A 12 -17.38 25.42 77.41
N PRO A 13 -17.29 25.37 76.07
CA PRO A 13 -18.42 25.00 75.22
C PRO A 13 -18.75 23.51 75.46
N SER A 14 -20.03 23.22 75.74
CA SER A 14 -20.55 21.85 75.76
C SER A 14 -20.29 21.15 74.42
N PRO A 15 -19.75 19.92 74.42
CA PRO A 15 -19.61 19.11 73.22
C PRO A 15 -20.84 18.23 73.06
N ASP A 16 -21.98 18.79 72.68
CA ASP A 16 -23.17 17.98 72.34
C ASP A 16 -24.11 18.71 71.38
N SER A 17 -23.53 19.26 70.31
CA SER A 17 -24.29 19.50 69.09
C SER A 17 -24.20 18.23 68.24
N PRO A 18 -25.32 17.55 67.91
CA PRO A 18 -25.26 16.46 66.95
C PRO A 18 -24.73 17.00 65.62
N PRO A 19 -23.98 16.22 64.83
CA PRO A 19 -23.63 16.65 63.48
C PRO A 19 -24.95 16.89 62.74
N SER A 20 -25.21 18.14 62.36
CA SER A 20 -26.29 18.48 61.44
C SER A 20 -26.03 17.74 60.13
N THR A 21 -26.59 16.54 60.05
CA THR A 21 -26.42 15.60 58.92
C THR A 21 -27.47 15.86 57.84
N ALA A 22 -28.21 16.97 57.93
CA ALA A 22 -28.93 17.50 56.79
C ALA A 22 -27.91 18.22 55.92
N ALA A 23 -27.52 17.59 54.80
CA ALA A 23 -26.73 18.27 53.78
C ALA A 23 -27.40 19.62 53.48
N ASP A 24 -26.63 20.70 53.63
CA ASP A 24 -27.09 22.06 53.42
C ASP A 24 -27.78 22.12 52.04
N PRO A 25 -29.02 22.62 51.90
CA PRO A 25 -29.75 22.64 50.62
C PRO A 25 -28.93 23.22 49.47
N ILE A 26 -28.00 24.13 49.77
CA ILE A 26 -27.06 24.68 48.79
C ILE A 26 -26.11 23.60 48.27
N THR A 27 -25.54 22.76 49.14
CA THR A 27 -24.63 21.67 48.75
C THR A 27 -25.32 20.62 47.88
N LEU A 28 -26.58 20.29 48.17
CA LEU A 28 -27.38 19.39 47.34
C LEU A 28 -27.68 20.00 45.96
N ALA A 29 -28.07 21.29 45.91
CA ALA A 29 -28.32 22.00 44.66
C ALA A 29 -27.06 22.10 43.79
N LEU A 30 -25.90 22.40 44.40
CA LEU A 30 -24.60 22.41 43.72
C LEU A 30 -24.22 21.01 43.20
N GLY A 31 -24.46 19.96 43.99
CA GLY A 31 -24.25 18.58 43.55
C GLY A 31 -25.11 18.20 42.34
N HIS A 32 -26.38 18.60 42.34
CA HIS A 32 -27.27 18.41 41.19
C HIS A 32 -26.79 19.16 39.95
N LEU A 33 -26.46 20.45 40.09
CA LEU A 33 -25.96 21.28 38.99
C LEU A 33 -24.66 20.73 38.40
N THR A 34 -23.74 20.27 39.26
CA THR A 34 -22.49 19.64 38.82
C THR A 34 -22.74 18.37 38.03
N ALA A 35 -23.71 17.55 38.48
CA ALA A 35 -24.09 16.34 37.76
C ALA A 35 -24.79 16.64 36.42
N GLU A 36 -25.56 17.73 36.32
CA GLU A 36 -26.14 18.18 35.05
C GLU A 36 -25.09 18.73 34.09
N LEU A 37 -24.17 19.57 34.58
CA LEU A 37 -23.08 20.11 33.79
C LEU A 37 -22.19 18.98 33.24
N LYS A 38 -21.87 17.97 34.06
CA LYS A 38 -21.14 16.79 33.61
C LYS A 38 -21.89 16.05 32.50
N ARG A 39 -23.19 15.81 32.69
CA ARG A 39 -24.04 15.17 31.68
C ARG A 39 -24.07 15.96 30.36
N GLU A 40 -24.11 17.29 30.42
CA GLU A 40 -24.04 18.12 29.21
C GLU A 40 -22.66 18.10 28.57
N HIS A 41 -21.60 18.14 29.37
CA HIS A 41 -20.24 18.05 28.86
C HIS A 41 -20.00 16.71 28.16
N ASP A 42 -20.43 15.59 28.76
CA ASP A 42 -20.35 14.26 28.16
C ASP A 42 -21.15 14.20 26.83
N ARG A 43 -22.36 14.78 26.81
CA ARG A 43 -23.14 14.88 25.56
C ARG A 43 -22.48 15.77 24.52
N ALA A 44 -21.87 16.89 24.93
CA ALA A 44 -21.18 17.81 24.03
C ALA A 44 -19.94 17.14 23.42
N ALA A 45 -19.11 16.50 24.25
CA ALA A 45 -17.94 15.75 23.81
C ALA A 45 -18.33 14.61 22.84
N HIS A 46 -19.43 13.91 23.12
CA HIS A 46 -19.94 12.88 22.20
C HIS A 46 -20.38 13.47 20.85
N ARG A 47 -21.06 14.62 20.84
CA ARG A 47 -21.45 15.30 19.59
C ARG A 47 -20.24 15.79 18.81
N GLU A 48 -19.23 16.34 19.48
CA GLU A 48 -17.98 16.77 18.85
C GLU A 48 -17.24 15.59 18.20
N ALA A 49 -17.13 14.46 18.90
CA ALA A 49 -16.56 13.25 18.32
C ALA A 49 -17.32 12.74 17.08
N ILE A 50 -18.65 12.85 17.06
CA ILE A 50 -19.46 12.52 15.87
C ILE A 50 -19.15 13.50 14.74
N ILE A 51 -19.07 14.80 15.03
CA ILE A 51 -18.77 15.84 14.04
C ILE A 51 -17.39 15.59 13.41
N ASP A 52 -16.37 15.31 14.21
CA ASP A 52 -15.02 14.99 13.72
C ASP A 52 -15.00 13.77 12.81
N ARG A 53 -15.70 12.70 13.23
CA ARG A 53 -15.84 11.49 12.42
C ARG A 53 -16.54 11.79 11.10
N LEU A 54 -17.67 12.49 11.12
CA LEU A 54 -18.40 12.85 9.91
C LEU A 54 -17.56 13.73 8.97
N HIS A 55 -16.73 14.63 9.51
CA HIS A 55 -15.79 15.40 8.71
C HIS A 55 -14.70 14.53 8.09
N ALA A 56 -14.16 13.55 8.82
CA ALA A 56 -13.20 12.60 8.28
C ALA A 56 -13.82 11.75 7.16
N ASP A 57 -14.98 11.13 7.43
CA ASP A 57 -15.72 10.32 6.48
C ASP A 57 -16.08 11.13 5.22
N ASN A 58 -16.50 12.39 5.39
CA ASN A 58 -16.84 13.25 4.28
C ASN A 58 -15.62 13.64 3.42
N ARG A 59 -14.45 13.89 4.04
CA ARG A 59 -13.21 14.13 3.28
C ARG A 59 -12.81 12.90 2.47
N GLU A 60 -12.91 11.71 3.06
CA GLU A 60 -12.63 10.45 2.38
C GLU A 60 -13.59 10.21 1.21
N LEU A 61 -14.90 10.36 1.43
CA LEU A 61 -15.92 10.23 0.39
C LEU A 61 -15.70 11.22 -0.76
N ARG A 62 -15.41 12.50 -0.45
CA ARG A 62 -15.13 13.51 -1.48
C ARG A 62 -13.91 13.14 -2.32
N HIS A 63 -12.85 12.68 -1.68
CA HIS A 63 -11.67 12.20 -2.41
C HIS A 63 -12.01 10.99 -3.29
N GLY A 64 -12.73 10.00 -2.75
CA GLY A 64 -13.14 8.81 -3.49
C GLY A 64 -14.00 9.13 -4.72
N LEU A 65 -15.00 10.01 -4.58
CA LEU A 65 -15.86 10.44 -5.68
C LEU A 65 -15.08 11.17 -6.78
N LEU A 66 -14.09 11.99 -6.42
CA LEU A 66 -13.22 12.64 -7.40
C LEU A 66 -12.39 11.61 -8.17
N GLN A 67 -11.83 10.62 -7.47
CA GLN A 67 -11.06 9.54 -8.12
C GLN A 67 -11.93 8.71 -9.07
N GLU A 68 -13.17 8.42 -8.68
CA GLU A 68 -14.14 7.72 -9.52
C GLU A 68 -14.49 8.54 -10.76
N ALA A 69 -14.81 9.83 -10.60
CA ALA A 69 -15.14 10.73 -11.70
C ALA A 69 -14.00 10.88 -12.72
N LEU A 70 -12.73 10.76 -12.30
CA LEU A 70 -11.57 10.80 -13.19
C LEU A 70 -11.32 9.49 -13.96
N THR A 71 -11.97 8.39 -13.59
CA THR A 71 -11.79 7.07 -14.25
C THR A 71 -12.02 7.11 -15.77
N PRO A 72 -13.13 7.63 -16.30
CA PRO A 72 -13.33 7.69 -17.75
C PRO A 72 -12.33 8.61 -18.45
N VAL A 73 -11.91 9.71 -17.79
CA VAL A 73 -10.91 10.64 -18.34
C VAL A 73 -9.56 9.94 -18.47
N ARG A 74 -9.11 9.26 -17.40
CA ARG A 74 -7.89 8.43 -17.42
C ARG A 74 -7.94 7.36 -18.49
N ALA A 75 -9.08 6.67 -18.63
CA ALA A 75 -9.24 5.66 -19.67
C ALA A 75 -9.06 6.22 -21.09
N GLY A 76 -9.54 7.44 -21.35
CA GLY A 76 -9.29 8.15 -22.61
C GLY A 76 -7.82 8.52 -22.79
N LEU A 77 -7.20 9.09 -21.75
CA LEU A 77 -5.78 9.46 -21.78
C LEU A 77 -4.86 8.26 -21.97
N TYR A 78 -5.14 7.11 -21.34
CA TYR A 78 -4.36 5.89 -21.57
C TYR A 78 -4.39 5.46 -23.03
N ARG A 79 -5.55 5.56 -23.70
CA ARG A 79 -5.64 5.22 -25.12
C ARG A 79 -4.83 6.17 -25.99
N LEU A 80 -4.85 7.47 -25.68
CA LEU A 80 -4.08 8.48 -26.40
C LEU A 80 -2.58 8.26 -26.20
N TYR A 81 -2.15 8.02 -24.96
CA TYR A 81 -0.79 7.64 -24.60
C TYR A 81 -0.34 6.43 -25.44
N ASP A 82 -1.09 5.34 -25.34
CA ASP A 82 -0.74 4.10 -26.02
C ASP A 82 -0.70 4.28 -27.55
N MET A 83 -1.61 5.08 -28.12
CA MET A 83 -1.64 5.38 -29.55
C MET A 83 -0.39 6.16 -29.98
N ALA A 84 -0.03 7.22 -29.25
CA ALA A 84 1.16 8.02 -29.54
C ALA A 84 2.46 7.19 -29.38
N SER A 85 2.58 6.42 -28.29
CA SER A 85 3.72 5.54 -28.04
C SER A 85 3.87 4.46 -29.11
N ARG A 86 2.78 3.79 -29.49
CA ARG A 86 2.82 2.77 -30.55
C ARG A 86 3.22 3.35 -31.90
N GLU A 87 2.69 4.53 -32.24
CA GLU A 87 3.02 5.17 -33.51
C GLU A 87 4.47 5.65 -33.54
N ALA A 88 4.98 6.20 -32.43
CA ALA A 88 6.39 6.52 -32.29
C ALA A 88 7.28 5.27 -32.44
N ALA A 89 6.90 4.15 -31.82
CA ALA A 89 7.62 2.88 -31.95
C ALA A 89 7.62 2.34 -33.39
N ARG A 90 6.50 2.50 -34.13
CA ARG A 90 6.38 2.09 -35.53
C ARG A 90 7.36 2.83 -36.44
N LEU A 91 7.63 4.10 -36.15
CA LEU A 91 8.56 4.95 -36.90
C LEU A 91 10.03 4.77 -36.46
N ALA A 92 10.33 3.82 -35.57
CA ALA A 92 11.70 3.57 -35.14
C ALA A 92 12.57 3.09 -36.31
N GLY A 93 13.75 3.70 -36.46
CA GLY A 93 14.69 3.40 -37.55
C GLY A 93 14.45 4.17 -38.84
N GLU A 94 13.34 4.90 -38.95
CA GLU A 94 13.07 5.78 -40.08
C GLU A 94 13.90 7.08 -40.00
N GLY A 95 14.21 7.66 -41.17
CA GLY A 95 15.00 8.88 -41.31
C GLY A 95 14.20 10.12 -41.71
N GLY A 96 14.86 11.28 -41.75
CA GLY A 96 14.28 12.52 -42.27
C GLY A 96 13.06 13.02 -41.48
N GLU A 97 11.99 13.39 -42.18
CA GLU A 97 10.75 13.91 -41.60
C GLU A 97 10.07 12.89 -40.66
N LEU A 98 10.15 11.60 -40.98
CA LEU A 98 9.59 10.53 -40.13
C LEU A 98 10.32 10.42 -38.78
N ALA A 99 11.64 10.68 -38.76
CA ALA A 99 12.39 10.74 -37.51
C ALA A 99 11.92 11.91 -36.63
N HIS A 100 11.59 13.06 -37.22
CA HIS A 100 11.04 14.20 -36.49
C HIS A 100 9.64 13.89 -35.95
N MET A 101 8.78 13.28 -36.77
CA MET A 101 7.44 12.84 -36.36
C MET A 101 7.49 11.87 -35.17
N ARG A 102 8.44 10.91 -35.18
CA ARG A 102 8.67 9.99 -34.06
C ARG A 102 8.98 10.74 -32.76
N VAL A 103 9.86 11.74 -32.81
CA VAL A 103 10.24 12.54 -31.63
C VAL A 103 9.03 13.32 -31.13
N LEU A 104 8.25 13.94 -32.01
CA LEU A 104 7.04 14.66 -31.66
C LEU A 104 6.00 13.75 -30.97
N LEU A 105 5.74 12.57 -31.54
CA LEU A 105 4.80 11.60 -30.96
C LEU A 105 5.27 11.08 -29.59
N SER A 106 6.58 10.88 -29.41
CA SER A 106 7.16 10.51 -28.12
C SER A 106 6.94 11.61 -27.08
N ALA A 107 7.18 12.88 -27.45
CA ALA A 107 6.95 14.01 -26.57
C ALA A 107 5.46 14.18 -26.20
N ILE A 108 4.54 13.93 -27.14
CA ILE A 108 3.10 13.92 -26.86
C ILE A 108 2.74 12.81 -25.87
N ALA A 109 3.31 11.61 -26.02
CA ALA A 109 3.10 10.53 -25.07
C ALA A 109 3.60 10.92 -23.66
N ASP A 110 4.78 11.55 -23.56
CA ASP A 110 5.31 12.01 -22.28
C ASP A 110 4.44 13.09 -21.63
N GLU A 111 3.93 14.07 -22.39
CA GLU A 111 3.00 15.07 -21.85
C GLU A 111 1.69 14.42 -21.37
N VAL A 112 1.16 13.44 -22.10
CA VAL A 112 -0.04 12.71 -21.66
C VAL A 112 0.24 11.93 -20.37
N ALA A 113 1.43 11.35 -20.23
CA ALA A 113 1.85 10.70 -18.98
C ALA A 113 1.95 11.69 -17.83
N GLU A 114 2.44 12.92 -18.08
CA GLU A 114 2.47 13.98 -17.07
C GLU A 114 1.05 14.42 -16.64
N VAL A 115 0.14 14.59 -17.60
CA VAL A 115 -1.27 14.87 -17.30
C VAL A 115 -1.87 13.75 -16.44
N LEU A 116 -1.61 12.49 -16.77
CA LEU A 116 -2.04 11.34 -15.96
C LEU A 116 -1.47 11.39 -14.55
N ALA A 117 -0.19 11.70 -14.39
CA ALA A 117 0.46 11.84 -13.09
C ALA A 117 -0.16 12.97 -12.25
N ARG A 118 -0.52 14.11 -12.86
CA ARG A 118 -1.26 15.20 -12.20
C ARG A 118 -2.65 14.78 -11.71
N THR A 119 -3.26 13.79 -12.34
CA THR A 119 -4.50 13.19 -11.81
C THR A 119 -4.24 12.18 -10.69
N GLY A 120 -3.00 11.77 -10.43
CA GLY A 120 -2.61 10.71 -9.50
C GLY A 120 -2.38 9.34 -10.15
N ALA A 121 -2.42 9.24 -11.48
CA ALA A 121 -2.10 8.01 -12.19
C ALA A 121 -0.63 8.02 -12.64
N GLU A 122 0.23 7.40 -11.86
CA GLU A 122 1.67 7.28 -12.12
C GLU A 122 1.97 6.06 -12.99
N ARG A 123 2.98 6.15 -13.85
CA ARG A 123 3.41 5.05 -14.73
C ARG A 123 4.02 3.91 -13.90
N LEU A 124 3.68 2.68 -14.26
CA LEU A 124 4.34 1.47 -13.76
C LEU A 124 5.52 1.15 -14.66
N GLU A 125 6.73 1.50 -14.22
CA GLU A 125 7.95 1.12 -14.92
C GLU A 125 8.05 -0.41 -14.95
N THR A 126 8.13 -0.94 -16.18
CA THR A 126 8.29 -2.36 -16.47
C THR A 126 9.23 -2.47 -17.66
N ALA A 127 10.36 -3.16 -17.50
CA ALA A 127 11.30 -3.41 -18.56
C ALA A 127 11.28 -4.88 -19.01
N PRO A 128 11.59 -5.18 -20.29
CA PRO A 128 11.97 -6.53 -20.69
C PRO A 128 13.10 -7.08 -19.82
N GLY A 129 12.97 -8.34 -19.40
CA GLY A 129 13.87 -9.02 -18.47
C GLY A 129 13.39 -9.03 -17.03
N GLU A 130 12.40 -8.21 -16.64
CA GLU A 130 11.84 -8.24 -15.29
C GLU A 130 11.00 -9.50 -15.04
N PRO A 131 10.95 -10.01 -13.78
CA PRO A 131 10.08 -11.11 -13.42
C PRO A 131 8.60 -10.73 -13.62
N PHE A 132 7.80 -11.66 -14.12
CA PHE A 132 6.37 -11.45 -14.28
C PHE A 132 5.67 -11.41 -12.91
N ASP A 133 5.09 -10.27 -12.56
CA ASP A 133 4.22 -10.10 -11.39
C ASP A 133 2.74 -10.04 -11.81
N PRO A 134 1.90 -11.04 -11.45
CA PRO A 134 0.46 -11.01 -11.75
C PRO A 134 -0.29 -9.81 -11.15
N ALA A 135 0.22 -9.16 -10.09
CA ALA A 135 -0.41 -7.99 -9.49
C ALA A 135 -0.25 -6.74 -10.37
N ARG A 136 0.90 -6.59 -11.03
CA ARG A 136 1.26 -5.42 -11.85
C ARG A 136 1.11 -5.66 -13.35
N HIS A 137 1.23 -6.90 -13.81
CA HIS A 137 1.32 -7.27 -15.21
C HIS A 137 0.13 -8.11 -15.68
N ARG A 138 -0.25 -7.94 -16.95
CA ARG A 138 -1.22 -8.74 -17.68
C ARG A 138 -0.49 -9.37 -18.88
N ALA A 139 -0.32 -10.68 -18.85
CA ALA A 139 0.24 -11.41 -19.98
C ALA A 139 -0.77 -11.45 -21.13
N VAL A 140 -0.46 -10.76 -22.24
CA VAL A 140 -1.30 -10.74 -23.46
C VAL A 140 -0.77 -11.69 -24.54
N ALA A 141 0.51 -12.06 -24.46
CA ALA A 141 1.16 -13.01 -25.35
C ALA A 141 2.21 -13.83 -24.61
N ARG A 142 2.67 -14.90 -25.25
CA ARG A 142 3.78 -15.74 -24.79
C ARG A 142 4.72 -15.98 -25.96
N ASP A 143 6.03 -15.92 -25.72
CA ASP A 143 7.03 -16.12 -26.76
C ASP A 143 8.28 -16.86 -26.24
N ALA A 144 9.24 -17.12 -27.13
CA ALA A 144 10.55 -17.64 -26.79
C ALA A 144 11.29 -16.66 -25.86
N GLY A 145 11.92 -17.19 -24.82
CA GLY A 145 12.69 -16.41 -23.85
C GLY A 145 12.58 -16.97 -22.43
N PRO A 146 13.29 -16.33 -21.47
CA PRO A 146 13.27 -16.65 -20.04
C PRO A 146 11.87 -16.89 -19.47
N GLY A 147 11.61 -18.11 -19.03
CA GLY A 147 10.34 -18.53 -18.45
C GLY A 147 9.97 -17.65 -17.27
N GLY A 148 8.73 -17.16 -17.25
CA GLY A 148 8.21 -16.34 -16.15
C GLY A 148 8.78 -14.92 -16.09
N HIS A 149 9.46 -14.45 -17.14
CA HIS A 149 9.93 -13.06 -17.24
C HIS A 149 9.24 -12.34 -18.40
N VAL A 150 9.17 -11.02 -18.30
CA VAL A 150 8.67 -10.13 -19.34
C VAL A 150 9.66 -10.13 -20.51
N THR A 151 9.22 -10.44 -21.72
CA THR A 151 10.04 -10.38 -22.94
C THR A 151 9.79 -9.13 -23.76
N ALA A 152 8.58 -8.57 -23.68
CA ALA A 152 8.23 -7.32 -24.34
C ALA A 152 7.08 -6.63 -23.61
N VAL A 153 7.06 -5.30 -23.66
CA VAL A 153 5.98 -4.46 -23.14
C VAL A 153 5.18 -3.92 -24.33
N HIS A 154 3.86 -4.14 -24.31
CA HIS A 154 2.95 -3.71 -25.37
C HIS A 154 2.16 -2.46 -25.00
N ALA A 155 1.86 -2.31 -23.71
CA ALA A 155 1.24 -1.11 -23.18
C ALA A 155 1.62 -0.90 -21.72
N GLU A 156 1.89 0.34 -21.35
CA GLU A 156 2.30 0.70 -20.00
C GLU A 156 1.17 0.51 -18.99
N GLY A 157 1.57 0.14 -17.77
CA GLY A 157 0.68 0.10 -16.61
C GLY A 157 0.65 1.45 -15.90
N PHE A 158 -0.38 1.65 -15.06
CA PHE A 158 -0.52 2.83 -14.21
C PHE A 158 -1.02 2.47 -12.81
N ARG A 159 -0.55 3.19 -11.80
CA ARG A 159 -0.92 3.03 -10.38
C ARG A 159 -1.27 4.37 -9.72
N LEU A 160 -2.02 4.31 -8.63
CA LEU A 160 -2.34 5.42 -7.72
C LEU A 160 -1.90 5.01 -6.32
N GLY A 161 -0.79 5.59 -5.83
CA GLY A 161 -0.13 5.07 -4.63
C GLY A 161 0.21 3.59 -4.82
N ASP A 162 -0.32 2.74 -3.93
CA ASP A 162 -0.15 1.28 -3.98
C ASP A 162 -1.20 0.56 -4.84
N ARG A 163 -2.24 1.25 -5.29
CA ARG A 163 -3.34 0.65 -6.05
C ARG A 163 -3.00 0.65 -7.54
N VAL A 164 -2.91 -0.52 -8.15
CA VAL A 164 -2.80 -0.66 -9.62
C VAL A 164 -4.13 -0.24 -10.26
N LEU A 165 -4.10 0.80 -11.09
CA LEU A 165 -5.26 1.28 -11.87
C LEU A 165 -5.39 0.51 -13.19
N ARG A 166 -4.26 0.25 -13.83
CA ARG A 166 -4.14 -0.51 -15.08
C ARG A 166 -2.86 -1.33 -15.03
N LYS A 167 -2.96 -2.63 -15.31
CA LYS A 167 -1.79 -3.50 -15.40
C LYS A 167 -1.02 -3.26 -16.70
N THR A 168 0.30 -3.38 -16.65
CA THR A 168 1.16 -3.37 -17.83
C THR A 168 0.83 -4.58 -18.70
N GLU A 169 0.59 -4.38 -20.00
CA GLU A 169 0.36 -5.48 -20.92
C GLU A 169 1.69 -5.97 -21.49
N VAL A 170 2.00 -7.24 -21.25
CA VAL A 170 3.32 -7.81 -21.50
C VAL A 170 3.26 -9.13 -22.27
N THR A 171 4.35 -9.45 -22.96
CA THR A 171 4.65 -10.81 -23.42
C THR A 171 5.52 -11.49 -22.37
N ILE A 172 5.24 -12.76 -22.07
CA ILE A 172 6.05 -13.55 -21.13
C ILE A 172 6.83 -14.65 -21.85
N GLY A 173 8.05 -14.92 -21.39
CA GLY A 173 8.88 -16.01 -21.89
C GLY A 173 8.36 -17.37 -21.44
N THR A 174 8.62 -18.40 -22.26
CA THR A 174 8.12 -19.77 -22.07
C THR A 174 9.22 -20.82 -21.88
N ALA A 175 10.48 -20.50 -22.16
CA ALA A 175 11.57 -21.45 -22.04
C ALA A 175 11.94 -21.65 -20.56
N PRO A 176 12.20 -22.88 -20.10
CA PRO A 176 12.69 -23.08 -18.74
C PRO A 176 14.00 -22.30 -18.56
N MET A 177 14.06 -21.47 -17.52
CA MET A 177 15.30 -20.82 -17.12
C MET A 177 16.30 -21.91 -16.77
N THR A 178 17.26 -22.16 -17.65
CA THR A 178 18.46 -22.90 -17.28
C THR A 178 19.28 -21.92 -16.47
N PRO A 179 19.50 -22.12 -15.16
CA PRO A 179 20.37 -21.24 -14.40
C PRO A 179 21.75 -21.28 -15.04
N GLU A 180 22.19 -20.13 -15.54
CA GLU A 180 23.51 -19.96 -16.15
C GLU A 180 24.54 -20.08 -15.02
N ILE A 181 25.10 -21.27 -14.86
CA ILE A 181 26.27 -21.49 -14.01
C ILE A 181 27.43 -20.77 -14.70
N PRO A 182 28.08 -19.77 -14.06
CA PRO A 182 29.23 -19.10 -14.67
C PRO A 182 30.35 -20.12 -14.94
N PRO A 183 30.94 -20.16 -16.15
CA PRO A 183 31.99 -21.11 -16.47
C PRO A 183 33.29 -20.63 -15.82
N GLY A 184 33.63 -21.15 -14.65
CA GLY A 184 34.83 -20.67 -13.95
C GLY A 184 35.29 -21.41 -12.71
N ALA A 185 34.83 -22.63 -12.45
CA ALA A 185 35.34 -23.41 -11.31
C ALA A 185 35.49 -24.89 -11.66
N GLU A 186 36.45 -25.22 -12.52
CA GLU A 186 37.11 -26.53 -12.53
C GLU A 186 38.39 -26.46 -13.38
N GLN A 187 39.50 -26.09 -12.75
CA GLN A 187 40.84 -26.50 -13.19
C GLN A 187 41.64 -26.95 -11.96
N GLY A 188 41.83 -28.26 -11.89
CA GLY A 188 42.62 -28.96 -10.89
C GLY A 188 42.73 -30.44 -11.27
N ALA A 189 43.44 -30.73 -12.35
CA ALA A 189 43.96 -32.07 -12.67
C ALA A 189 45.22 -32.35 -11.79
N PRO A 190 45.92 -33.52 -11.83
CA PRO A 190 45.77 -34.66 -12.75
C PRO A 190 46.07 -36.07 -12.16
N GLY A 191 45.83 -37.11 -12.99
CA GLY A 191 46.54 -38.40 -12.96
C GLY A 191 45.60 -39.57 -13.29
N GLU A 192 45.96 -40.64 -14.01
CA GLU A 192 47.08 -40.99 -14.88
C GLU A 192 46.66 -42.31 -15.59
N THR A 193 47.21 -42.56 -16.77
CA THR A 193 47.39 -43.87 -17.47
C THR A 193 46.22 -44.65 -18.09
N THR A 194 46.38 -44.87 -19.42
CA THR A 194 46.31 -46.11 -20.24
C THR A 194 45.18 -47.13 -19.97
N ASN A 195 44.50 -47.73 -20.95
CA ASN A 195 44.98 -48.42 -22.16
C ASN A 195 43.76 -48.79 -23.04
N GLY A 196 43.97 -48.99 -24.34
CA GLY A 196 42.95 -49.42 -25.28
C GLY A 196 42.66 -50.93 -25.25
N GLY A 197 41.55 -51.33 -25.86
CA GLY A 197 41.35 -52.70 -26.33
C GLY A 197 39.96 -53.30 -26.10
N ASP A 198 39.22 -53.39 -27.21
CA ASP A 198 38.36 -54.52 -27.60
C ASP A 198 36.95 -54.76 -27.01
N ARG A 199 36.01 -54.80 -27.99
CA ARG A 199 34.87 -55.72 -28.19
C ARG A 199 33.47 -55.41 -27.63
N LYS A 200 32.55 -55.74 -28.54
CA LYS A 200 31.10 -55.55 -28.67
C LYS A 200 30.30 -56.58 -27.82
N PRO A 201 28.94 -56.58 -27.86
CA PRO A 201 28.01 -56.46 -26.74
C PRO A 201 27.39 -57.85 -26.37
N PRO A 202 26.34 -57.98 -25.54
CA PRO A 202 24.95 -57.85 -26.05
C PRO A 202 23.85 -57.47 -25.01
N ARG A 203 22.70 -57.01 -25.53
CA ARG A 203 21.28 -57.37 -25.22
C ARG A 203 20.82 -57.38 -23.74
N GLU A 204 19.64 -56.89 -23.38
CA GLU A 204 18.34 -57.44 -23.76
C GLU A 204 17.19 -56.59 -23.17
N ALA A 205 16.04 -56.60 -23.87
CA ALA A 205 14.63 -56.54 -23.41
C ALA A 205 14.24 -55.63 -22.22
N THR A 206 13.16 -54.84 -22.25
CA THR A 206 11.73 -55.22 -22.38
C THR A 206 10.91 -53.94 -22.63
N HIS A 207 10.08 -53.83 -23.68
CA HIS A 207 8.64 -54.18 -23.72
C HIS A 207 7.71 -53.52 -22.69
N GLY A 208 6.63 -52.90 -23.21
CA GLY A 208 5.35 -52.65 -22.53
C GLY A 208 5.12 -51.17 -22.19
N ALA A 209 4.50 -50.33 -23.04
CA ALA A 209 3.11 -50.34 -23.48
C ALA A 209 2.11 -50.45 -22.31
N GLY A 210 1.33 -49.39 -22.05
CA GLY A 210 0.08 -49.53 -21.31
C GLY A 210 -0.48 -48.28 -20.62
N ARG A 211 -1.49 -47.69 -21.29
CA ARG A 211 -2.80 -47.27 -20.73
C ARG A 211 -2.93 -45.97 -19.90
N GLU A 212 -3.60 -45.01 -20.54
CA GLU A 212 -4.75 -44.20 -20.05
C GLU A 212 -5.73 -44.91 -19.07
N PRO A 213 -6.77 -44.26 -18.49
CA PRO A 213 -7.00 -42.86 -18.08
C PRO A 213 -7.72 -42.72 -16.69
N ALA A 214 -8.08 -41.47 -16.34
CA ALA A 214 -9.27 -41.02 -15.59
C ALA A 214 -9.42 -41.24 -14.06
N HIS A 215 -9.68 -40.13 -13.34
CA HIS A 215 -10.76 -39.88 -12.35
C HIS A 215 -10.52 -38.49 -11.71
N GLU A 216 -11.35 -37.48 -11.95
CA GLU A 216 -12.61 -37.11 -11.25
C GLU A 216 -12.39 -36.29 -9.95
N PRO A 217 -13.18 -35.20 -9.71
CA PRO A 217 -12.83 -34.16 -8.74
C PRO A 217 -13.47 -34.37 -7.37
N ALA A 218 -12.87 -33.75 -6.34
CA ALA A 218 -13.44 -33.67 -5.00
C ALA A 218 -13.68 -32.21 -4.57
N ARG A 219 -14.89 -32.00 -4.06
CA ARG A 219 -15.43 -30.79 -3.45
C ARG A 219 -14.83 -30.49 -2.06
N GLY A 220 -14.97 -29.25 -1.62
CA GLY A 220 -15.55 -28.96 -0.30
C GLY A 220 -14.71 -28.15 0.70
N GLY A 221 -15.41 -27.24 1.42
CA GLY A 221 -14.96 -26.50 2.61
C GLY A 221 -14.63 -25.05 2.28
N ASP A 222 -15.51 -24.05 2.41
CA ASP A 222 -16.33 -23.58 3.53
C ASP A 222 -15.53 -23.01 4.73
N ARG A 223 -15.90 -21.77 5.10
CA ARG A 223 -15.67 -21.01 6.34
C ARG A 223 -14.41 -20.16 6.54
N ALA A 224 -14.65 -18.86 6.38
CA ALA A 224 -14.64 -17.83 7.43
C ALA A 224 -13.77 -18.07 8.68
N ALA A 225 -12.82 -17.15 8.91
CA ALA A 225 -12.40 -16.75 10.25
C ALA A 225 -12.00 -15.27 10.25
N ALA A 226 -12.63 -14.53 11.17
CA ALA A 226 -12.30 -13.17 11.54
C ALA A 226 -10.94 -13.12 12.26
N GLY A 227 -10.22 -12.02 12.09
CA GLY A 227 -8.98 -11.70 12.79
C GLY A 227 -8.97 -10.23 13.19
N GLU A 228 -9.29 -9.99 14.44
CA GLU A 228 -9.29 -8.73 15.18
C GLU A 228 -7.96 -8.61 15.94
N SER A 229 -7.24 -7.50 15.82
CA SER A 229 -6.13 -7.06 16.71
C SER A 229 -5.77 -5.60 16.35
N ALA A 230 -6.19 -4.61 17.15
CA ALA A 230 -5.43 -4.00 18.27
C ALA A 230 -4.15 -3.27 17.79
N HIS A 231 -4.20 -1.94 17.65
CA HIS A 231 -3.85 -0.92 18.65
C HIS A 231 -2.34 -0.72 18.84
N GLY A 232 -1.84 0.42 18.37
CA GLY A 232 -0.48 0.91 18.60
C GLY A 232 -0.38 2.37 18.14
N GLY A 233 -0.78 3.29 19.02
CA GLY A 233 -0.62 4.71 18.80
C GLY A 233 0.74 5.20 19.27
N GLU A 234 1.40 6.01 18.45
CA GLU A 234 2.46 6.91 18.89
C GLU A 234 2.15 8.32 18.36
N ARG A 235 1.91 9.24 19.31
CA ARG A 235 1.72 10.67 19.05
C ARG A 235 3.10 11.32 19.00
N GLY A 236 3.51 11.76 17.81
CA GLY A 236 4.62 12.68 17.64
C GLY A 236 4.17 14.11 17.95
N THR A 237 4.87 14.74 18.89
CA THR A 237 4.64 16.08 19.43
C THR A 237 4.99 17.19 18.44
N ALA A 238 4.32 18.33 18.64
CA ALA A 238 4.37 19.57 17.88
C ALA A 238 5.78 20.12 17.59
N GLY A 239 5.99 20.54 16.35
CA GLY A 239 7.03 21.47 15.93
C GLY A 239 6.42 22.86 15.75
N GLU A 240 6.84 23.78 16.60
CA GLU A 240 6.47 25.18 16.64
C GLU A 240 7.05 25.94 15.44
N ALA A 241 6.22 26.69 14.71
CA ALA A 241 6.64 27.55 13.61
C ALA A 241 6.74 29.01 14.09
N PRO A 242 7.86 29.72 13.87
CA PRO A 242 8.00 31.12 14.25
C PRO A 242 7.32 32.09 13.27
N ALA A 243 6.84 33.20 13.82
CA ALA A 243 6.14 34.30 13.13
C ALA A 243 6.99 35.02 12.05
N PRO A 244 6.34 35.68 11.06
CA PRO A 244 7.05 36.38 9.99
C PRO A 244 7.65 37.71 10.45
N HIS A 245 8.90 37.96 10.06
CA HIS A 245 9.57 39.26 10.17
C HIS A 245 9.00 40.25 9.15
N GLU A 246 8.55 41.40 9.64
CA GLU A 246 8.34 42.62 8.86
C GLU A 246 9.68 43.08 8.29
N THR A 247 9.71 43.40 7.00
CA THR A 247 10.86 44.04 6.35
C THR A 247 10.41 45.43 5.89
N GLU A 248 10.83 46.46 6.63
CA GLU A 248 10.98 47.82 6.11
C GLU A 248 12.16 47.85 5.13
N GLY A 249 11.98 48.51 3.99
CA GLY A 249 13.01 48.73 2.97
C GLY A 249 12.42 48.95 1.59
#